data_AF-A0A3S0Z9F9-F1
#
_entry.id   AF-A0A3S0Z9F9-F1
#
_cell.length_a   1.000
_cell.length_b   1.000
_cell.length_c   1.000
_cell.angle_alpha   90.00
_cell.angle_beta   90.00
_cell.angle_gamma   90.00
#
_symmetry.space_group_name_H-M   'P 1'
#
loop_
_entity.id
_entity.type
_entity.pdbx_description
1 polymer ?
#
loop_
_entity_poly.entity_id
_entity_poly.type
_entity_poly.pdbx_seq_one_letter_code
_entity_poly.pdbx_strand_id
1 'polypeptide(L)'
;MDKVTILNSYQLEEYTLHRVKPEGFIDFGGKRDSLAFDYAALAVQWGIEKESLDMITAGNLTFKEAMSVNIKETRFTPERTVLISAEVVPDILVKLRDSGRNPGLDTQREIITVKKMISVVGGKKS
;
A
#
# COMPACT_ATOMS: atom_id res chain seq x y z
N MET A 1 -13.65 -7.27 -4.19
CA MET A 1 -12.73 -6.64 -3.22
C MET A 1 -13.17 -7.09 -1.86
N ASP A 2 -12.28 -7.77 -1.15
CA ASP A 2 -12.59 -8.36 0.15
C ASP A 2 -12.53 -7.30 1.26
N LYS A 3 -13.27 -7.57 2.35
CA LYS A 3 -13.28 -6.71 3.52
C LYS A 3 -12.17 -7.11 4.46
N VAL A 4 -11.44 -6.11 4.96
CA VAL A 4 -10.28 -6.32 5.82
C VAL A 4 -10.34 -5.42 7.04
N THR A 5 -9.70 -5.84 8.13
CA THR A 5 -9.67 -5.07 9.38
C THR A 5 -8.27 -4.57 9.65
N ILE A 6 -8.11 -3.25 9.84
CA ILE A 6 -6.88 -2.66 10.37
C ILE A 6 -6.78 -3.00 11.85
N LEU A 7 -5.70 -3.66 12.23
CA LEU A 7 -5.35 -4.01 13.61
C LEU A 7 -4.57 -2.87 14.27
N ASN A 8 -3.48 -2.45 13.63
CA ASN A 8 -2.59 -1.39 14.11
C ASN A 8 -2.16 -0.50 12.95
N SER A 9 -1.77 0.73 13.25
CA SER A 9 -1.18 1.67 12.28
C SER A 9 0.21 2.09 12.76
N TYR A 10 1.15 2.17 11.83
CA TYR A 10 2.51 2.61 12.06
C TYR A 10 2.78 3.81 11.15
N GLN A 11 3.15 4.94 11.76
CA GLN A 11 3.65 6.09 11.02
C GLN A 11 5.17 6.12 11.13
N LEU A 12 5.83 6.16 9.99
CA LEU A 12 7.27 6.36 9.91
C LEU A 12 7.55 7.35 8.79
N GLU A 13 8.22 8.45 9.15
CA GLU A 13 8.37 9.59 8.26
C GLU A 13 6.98 10.05 7.79
N GLU A 14 6.74 10.14 6.49
CA GLU A 14 5.47 10.57 5.93
C GLU A 14 4.59 9.36 5.48
N TYR A 15 5.07 8.13 5.69
CA TYR A 15 4.35 6.91 5.32
C TYR A 15 3.44 6.40 6.43
N THR A 16 2.26 5.91 6.04
CA THR A 16 1.34 5.17 6.92
C THR A 16 1.24 3.72 6.47
N LEU A 17 1.66 2.79 7.35
CA LEU A 17 1.59 1.36 7.14
C LEU A 17 0.68 0.72 8.20
N HIS A 18 -0.21 -0.16 7.77
CA HIS A 18 -1.19 -0.82 8.63
C HIS A 18 -0.87 -2.28 8.80
N ARG A 19 -1.02 -2.81 10.03
CA ARG A 19 -1.20 -4.24 10.23
C ARG A 19 -2.67 -4.60 10.02
N VAL A 20 -2.96 -5.66 9.28
CA VAL A 20 -4.32 -6.02 8.83
C VAL A 20 -4.66 -7.50 9.12
N LYS A 21 -5.96 -7.83 9.15
CA LYS A 21 -6.47 -9.20 9.28
C LYS A 21 -7.56 -9.48 8.22
N PRO A 22 -7.64 -10.72 7.66
CA PRO A 22 -6.75 -11.87 7.87
C PRO A 22 -5.33 -11.70 7.30
N GLU A 23 -4.35 -12.41 7.87
CA GLU A 23 -2.90 -12.28 7.56
C GLU A 23 -2.50 -12.80 6.16
N GLY A 24 -3.48 -13.19 5.33
CA GLY A 24 -3.30 -13.68 3.96
C GLY A 24 -4.46 -13.29 3.06
N PHE A 25 -5.12 -12.15 3.34
CA PHE A 25 -6.23 -11.69 2.50
C PHE A 25 -5.75 -11.24 1.10
N ILE A 26 -4.44 -11.01 0.95
CA ILE A 26 -3.76 -10.72 -0.31
C ILE A 26 -2.83 -11.90 -0.60
N ASP A 27 -3.28 -12.85 -1.41
CA ASP A 27 -2.50 -14.06 -1.70
C ASP A 27 -1.54 -13.83 -2.88
N PHE A 28 -0.31 -13.38 -2.58
CA PHE A 28 0.80 -13.39 -3.55
C PHE A 28 1.76 -14.55 -3.36
N GLY A 29 1.27 -15.69 -2.88
CA GLY A 29 2.11 -16.89 -2.79
C GLY A 29 3.17 -16.76 -1.69
N GLY A 30 2.72 -16.96 -0.46
CA GLY A 30 3.53 -17.62 0.57
C GLY A 30 4.78 -16.89 1.08
N LYS A 31 4.62 -15.77 1.78
CA LYS A 31 5.11 -15.56 3.16
C LYS A 31 4.97 -14.10 3.63
N ARG A 32 4.26 -13.94 4.75
CA ARG A 32 4.36 -12.85 5.74
C ARG A 32 4.44 -11.45 5.13
N ASP A 33 3.28 -10.85 4.88
CA ASP A 33 3.04 -9.53 5.43
C ASP A 33 1.54 -9.32 5.67
N SER A 34 1.18 -9.24 6.95
CA SER A 34 -0.09 -8.64 7.37
C SER A 34 -0.02 -7.12 7.24
N LEU A 35 0.76 -6.57 6.30
CA LEU A 35 1.09 -5.16 6.22
C LEU A 35 0.55 -4.58 4.91
N ALA A 36 -0.14 -3.45 5.02
CA ALA A 36 -0.72 -2.76 3.87
C ALA A 36 -0.60 -1.26 4.03
N PHE A 37 -0.37 -0.55 2.92
CA PHE A 37 -0.38 0.91 2.91
C PHE A 37 -1.76 1.45 2.58
N ASP A 38 -2.09 2.63 3.09
CA ASP A 38 -3.20 3.41 2.55
C ASP A 38 -2.83 3.87 1.14
N TYR A 39 -3.61 3.40 0.17
CA TYR A 39 -3.35 3.62 -1.25
C TYR A 39 -3.49 5.09 -1.66
N ALA A 40 -4.44 5.83 -1.08
CA ALA A 40 -4.58 7.25 -1.38
C ALA A 40 -3.46 8.06 -0.72
N ALA A 41 -3.05 7.69 0.49
CA ALA A 41 -1.92 8.32 1.18
C ALA A 41 -0.61 8.14 0.40
N LEU A 42 -0.39 6.99 -0.24
CA LEU A 42 0.79 6.78 -1.10
C LEU A 42 0.84 7.76 -2.28
N ALA A 43 -0.30 8.05 -2.92
CA ALA A 43 -0.34 9.02 -4.01
C ALA A 43 0.08 10.43 -3.53
N VAL A 44 -0.46 10.86 -2.38
CA VAL A 44 -0.08 12.13 -1.74
C VAL A 44 1.41 12.14 -1.39
N GLN A 45 1.91 11.05 -0.81
CA GLN A 45 3.30 10.91 -0.40
C GLN A 45 4.28 11.06 -1.56
N TRP A 46 3.96 10.45 -2.69
CA TRP A 46 4.80 10.52 -3.87
C TRP A 46 4.57 11.78 -4.72
N GLY A 47 3.70 12.69 -4.26
CA GLY A 47 3.34 13.89 -4.99
C GLY A 47 2.71 13.59 -6.36
N ILE A 48 1.95 12.50 -6.47
CA ILE A 48 1.24 12.13 -7.70
C ILE A 48 -0.28 12.27 -7.54
N GLU A 49 -0.94 12.58 -8.65
CA GLU A 49 -2.38 12.44 -8.74
C GLU A 49 -2.78 10.97 -8.54
N LYS A 50 -3.86 10.76 -7.77
CA LYS A 50 -4.40 9.43 -7.52
C LYS A 50 -4.79 8.73 -8.83
N GLU A 51 -5.25 9.50 -9.82
CA GLU A 51 -5.59 9.03 -11.16
C GLU A 51 -4.39 8.37 -11.86
N SER A 52 -3.19 8.92 -11.70
CA SER A 52 -1.98 8.33 -12.27
C SER A 52 -1.65 6.98 -11.63
N LEU A 53 -1.86 6.88 -10.32
CA LEU A 53 -1.70 5.62 -9.60
C LEU A 53 -2.77 4.60 -10.03
N ASP A 54 -4.02 5.04 -10.16
CA ASP A 54 -5.15 4.24 -10.63
C ASP A 54 -4.93 3.70 -12.05
N MET A 55 -4.34 4.48 -12.96
CA MET A 55 -4.03 4.01 -14.31
C MET A 55 -3.02 2.86 -14.32
N ILE A 56 -2.00 2.93 -13.46
CA ILE A 56 -0.95 1.91 -13.39
C ILE A 56 -1.48 0.62 -12.75
N THR A 57 -2.32 0.75 -11.72
CA THR A 57 -2.94 -0.39 -11.05
C THR A 57 -4.08 -1.00 -11.86
N ALA A 58 -4.85 -0.19 -12.59
CA ALA A 58 -5.94 -0.67 -13.43
C ALA A 58 -5.47 -1.61 -14.56
N GLY A 59 -4.27 -1.40 -15.09
CA GLY A 59 -3.67 -2.24 -16.12
C GLY A 59 -2.97 -3.50 -15.61
N ASN A 60 -2.89 -3.71 -14.29
CA ASN A 60 -2.13 -4.82 -13.69
C ASN A 60 -3.00 -5.67 -12.77
N LEU A 61 -3.28 -6.92 -13.17
CA LEU A 61 -4.09 -7.85 -12.37
C LEU A 61 -3.48 -8.08 -10.98
N THR A 62 -2.15 -8.23 -10.91
CA THR A 62 -1.43 -8.38 -9.64
C THR A 62 -1.70 -7.19 -8.72
N PHE A 63 -1.71 -5.96 -9.21
CA PHE A 63 -1.98 -4.81 -8.33
C PHE A 63 -3.44 -4.75 -7.88
N LYS A 64 -4.39 -5.16 -8.73
CA LYS A 64 -5.81 -5.24 -8.34
C LYS A 64 -6.05 -6.29 -7.26
N GLU A 65 -5.45 -7.45 -7.40
CA GLU A 65 -5.51 -8.53 -6.40
C GLU A 65 -4.83 -8.11 -5.09
N ALA A 66 -3.92 -7.14 -5.16
CA ALA A 66 -3.23 -6.57 -4.01
C ALA A 66 -4.07 -5.59 -3.19
N MET A 67 -5.26 -5.24 -3.65
CA MET A 67 -6.06 -4.16 -3.07
C MET A 67 -7.29 -4.70 -2.34
N SER A 68 -7.63 -4.07 -1.23
CA SER A 68 -8.88 -4.32 -0.52
C SER A 68 -9.37 -3.10 0.24
N VAL A 69 -10.57 -3.22 0.79
CA VAL A 69 -11.23 -2.10 1.45
C VAL A 69 -11.38 -2.41 2.94
N ASN A 70 -10.83 -1.54 3.78
CA ASN A 70 -11.24 -1.42 5.16
C ASN A 70 -12.46 -0.50 5.24
N ILE A 71 -13.48 -0.94 5.97
CA ILE A 71 -14.67 -0.13 6.24
C ILE A 71 -14.77 0.02 7.76
N LYS A 72 -14.74 1.26 8.22
CA LYS A 72 -14.95 1.62 9.62
C LYS A 72 -16.28 2.33 9.75
N GLU A 73 -17.23 1.69 10.42
CA GLU A 73 -18.52 2.30 10.71
C GLU A 73 -18.31 3.48 11.69
N THR A 74 -18.74 4.68 11.28
CA THR A 74 -18.77 5.85 12.17
C THR A 74 -20.22 6.23 12.45
N ARG A 75 -20.43 7.16 13.40
CA ARG A 75 -21.78 7.60 13.80
C ARG A 75 -22.57 8.28 12.68
N PHE A 76 -21.91 8.78 11.63
CA PHE A 76 -22.54 9.55 10.56
C PHE A 76 -22.44 8.85 9.21
N THR A 77 -21.24 8.40 8.84
CA THR A 77 -20.98 7.73 7.56
C THR A 77 -19.89 6.67 7.69
N PRO A 78 -19.97 5.55 6.97
CA PRO A 78 -18.88 4.59 6.93
C PRO A 78 -17.64 5.23 6.29
N GLU A 79 -16.52 5.20 7.01
CA GLU A 79 -15.21 5.59 6.51
C GLU A 79 -14.63 4.41 5.72
N ARG A 80 -14.15 4.67 4.49
CA ARG A 80 -13.62 3.65 3.59
C ARG A 80 -12.16 3.96 3.27
N THR A 81 -11.29 3.00 3.54
CA THR A 81 -9.86 3.09 3.23
C THR A 81 -9.48 1.98 2.28
N VAL A 82 -8.88 2.33 1.14
CA VAL A 82 -8.33 1.36 0.20
C VAL A 82 -6.91 1.03 0.63
N LEU A 83 -6.66 -0.24 0.88
CA LEU A 83 -5.38 -0.76 1.34
C LEU A 83 -4.72 -1.58 0.24
N ILE A 84 -3.42 -1.44 0.09
CA ILE A 84 -2.61 -2.21 -0.87
C ILE A 84 -1.49 -2.97 -0.15
N SER A 85 -1.23 -4.22 -0.55
CA SER A 85 -0.14 -5.02 0.05
C SER A 85 1.17 -4.25 -0.01
N ALA A 86 1.88 -4.24 1.12
CA ALA A 86 3.20 -3.65 1.20
C ALA A 86 4.21 -4.31 0.25
N GLU A 87 4.02 -5.60 -0.07
CA GLU A 87 4.91 -6.38 -0.93
C GLU A 87 4.92 -5.90 -2.38
N VAL A 88 3.79 -5.40 -2.90
CA VAL A 88 3.68 -4.95 -4.30
C VAL A 88 4.03 -3.48 -4.51
N VAL A 89 4.15 -2.70 -3.43
CA VAL A 89 4.45 -1.25 -3.52
C VAL A 89 5.77 -0.97 -4.24
N PRO A 90 6.87 -1.71 -4.01
CA PRO A 90 8.09 -1.56 -4.80
C PRO A 90 7.87 -1.73 -6.31
N ASP A 91 7.03 -2.69 -6.72
CA ASP A 91 6.75 -2.94 -8.14
C ASP A 91 5.90 -1.82 -8.75
N ILE A 92 5.01 -1.21 -7.97
CA ILE A 92 4.24 -0.04 -8.39
C ILE A 92 5.17 1.15 -8.67
N LEU A 93 6.16 1.38 -7.79
CA LEU A 93 7.17 2.41 -7.98
C LEU A 93 8.00 2.19 -9.25
N VAL A 94 8.35 0.93 -9.56
CA VAL A 94 9.01 0.57 -10.83
C VAL A 94 8.12 0.91 -12.03
N LYS A 95 6.82 0.56 -11.99
CA LYS A 95 5.90 0.90 -13.08
C LYS A 95 5.66 2.41 -13.21
N LEU A 96 5.62 3.16 -12.11
CA LEU A 96 5.54 4.62 -12.12
C LEU A 96 6.73 5.23 -12.86
N ARG A 97 7.95 4.77 -12.54
CA ARG A 97 9.18 5.17 -13.23
C ARG A 97 9.09 4.88 -14.72
N ASP A 98 8.79 3.63 -15.08
CA ASP A 98 8.82 3.16 -16.46
C ASP A 98 7.71 3.81 -17.32
N SER A 99 6.62 4.24 -16.69
CA SER A 99 5.53 4.97 -17.37
C SER A 99 5.82 6.46 -17.60
N GLY A 100 6.85 7.03 -16.97
CA GLY A 100 7.16 8.46 -17.05
C GLY A 100 6.13 9.38 -16.38
N ARG A 101 5.17 8.83 -15.62
CA ARG A 101 4.04 9.59 -15.03
C ARG A 101 4.43 10.43 -13.81
N ASN A 102 5.66 10.29 -13.30
CA ASN A 102 6.22 11.23 -12.35
C ASN A 102 7.76 11.29 -12.44
N PRO A 103 8.32 12.16 -13.31
CA PRO A 103 9.76 12.28 -13.46
C PRO A 103 10.46 12.91 -12.25
N GLY A 104 9.73 13.57 -11.34
CA GLY A 104 10.27 14.16 -10.12
C GLY A 104 10.43 13.16 -8.96
N LEU A 105 9.85 11.96 -9.07
CA LEU A 105 9.91 10.94 -8.02
C LEU A 105 11.20 10.12 -8.14
N ASP A 106 12.03 10.17 -7.10
CA ASP A 106 13.17 9.27 -6.95
C ASP A 106 12.69 7.87 -6.53
N THR A 107 12.18 7.13 -7.51
CA THR A 107 11.62 5.78 -7.30
C THR A 107 12.62 4.80 -6.70
N GLN A 108 13.93 4.97 -6.95
CA GLN A 108 14.94 4.11 -6.33
C GLN A 108 15.05 4.36 -4.84
N ARG A 109 15.13 5.63 -4.44
CA ARG A 109 15.13 6.02 -3.03
C ARG A 109 13.85 5.57 -2.34
N GLU A 110 12.68 5.76 -2.96
CA GLU A 110 11.42 5.34 -2.35
C GLU A 110 11.31 3.83 -2.16
N ILE A 111 11.79 3.03 -3.12
CA ILE A 111 11.85 1.57 -2.97
C ILE A 111 12.70 1.18 -1.75
N ILE A 112 13.84 1.85 -1.55
CA ILE A 112 14.71 1.61 -0.39
C ILE A 112 13.98 1.98 0.90
N THR A 113 13.32 3.13 0.94
CA THR A 113 12.52 3.60 2.09
C THR A 113 11.42 2.62 2.45
N VAL A 114 10.60 2.20 1.48
CA VAL A 114 9.50 1.24 1.66
C VAL A 114 10.03 -0.10 2.19
N LYS A 115 11.07 -0.66 1.57
CA LYS A 115 11.67 -1.94 2.01
C LYS A 115 12.22 -1.85 3.44
N LYS A 116 12.86 -0.74 3.80
CA LYS A 116 13.36 -0.49 5.14
C LYS A 116 12.20 -0.40 6.14
N MET A 117 11.13 0.31 5.81
CA MET A 117 9.96 0.45 6.66
C MET A 117 9.29 -0.90 6.92
N ILE A 118 9.06 -1.70 5.88
CA ILE A 118 8.51 -3.06 5.99
C ILE A 118 9.42 -3.92 6.88
N SER A 119 10.74 -3.89 6.69
CA SER A 119 11.69 -4.63 7.52
C SER A 119 11.63 -4.22 9.00
N VAL A 120 11.51 -2.93 9.30
CA VAL A 120 11.38 -2.43 10.68
C VAL A 120 10.07 -2.88 11.31
N VAL A 121 8.95 -2.79 10.59
CA VAL A 121 7.62 -3.14 11.11
C VAL A 121 7.41 -4.66 11.19
N GLY A 122 7.77 -5.39 10.14
CA GLY A 122 7.71 -6.86 10.08
C GLY A 122 8.79 -7.55 10.94
N GLY A 123 9.91 -6.86 11.19
CA GLY A 123 10.99 -7.29 12.08
C GLY A 123 10.74 -7.00 13.57
N LYS A 124 9.75 -6.15 13.91
CA LYS A 124 9.16 -6.08 15.26
C LYS A 124 8.34 -7.34 15.51
N LYS A 125 9.03 -8.48 15.60
CA LYS A 125 8.49 -9.71 16.15
C LYS A 125 8.55 -9.65 17.67
N SER A 126 7.36 -9.87 18.25
CA SER A 126 7.10 -10.45 19.56
C SER A 126 7.30 -9.53 20.76
#